data_AF-A0A8H4XX07-F1
#
_entry.id   AF-A0A8H4XX07-F1
#
_cell.length_a   1.000
_cell.length_b   1.000
_cell.length_c   1.000
_cell.angle_alpha   90.00
_cell.angle_beta   90.00
_cell.angle_gamma   90.00
#
_symmetry.space_group_name_H-M   'P 1'
#
loop_
_entity.id
_entity.type
_entity.pdbx_description
1 polymer ?
#
loop_
_entity_poly.entity_id
_entity_poly.type
_entity_poly.pdbx_seq_one_letter_code
_entity_poly.pdbx_strand_id
1 'polypeptide(L)'
;MDNLPTTIRAPGLDDPNAVAVLKADADKWTGVDDSAGEGISREVVGRFLGYLAETNFLPWPTRRGRELPAIKAGVVEAQAKWGVGERGGAA
;
A
#
# COMPACT_ATOMS: atom_id res chain seq x y z
N MET A 1 0.66 19.30 -7.79
CA MET A 1 0.60 18.91 -6.36
C MET A 1 1.17 20.06 -5.51
N ASP A 2 0.92 21.32 -5.89
CA ASP A 2 1.85 22.42 -5.59
C ASP A 2 1.39 23.37 -4.48
N ASN A 3 0.35 23.00 -3.72
CA ASN A 3 -0.32 23.93 -2.81
C ASN A 3 -0.42 23.45 -1.36
N LEU A 4 0.55 22.66 -0.90
CA LEU A 4 0.72 22.35 0.53
C LEU A 4 1.70 23.33 1.18
N PRO A 5 1.36 23.89 2.37
CA PRO A 5 2.28 24.73 3.12
C PRO A 5 3.59 23.98 3.39
N THR A 6 4.72 24.68 3.27
CA THR A 6 6.07 24.10 3.38
C THR A 6 6.35 23.35 4.68
N THR A 7 5.61 23.66 5.75
CA THR A 7 5.70 23.01 7.06
C THR A 7 4.98 21.66 7.15
N ILE A 8 4.08 21.36 6.21
CA ILE A 8 3.30 20.10 6.13
C ILE A 8 3.65 19.31 4.86
N ARG A 9 4.53 19.88 4.03
CA ARG A 9 5.14 19.19 2.91
C ARG A 9 6.13 18.19 3.50
N ALA A 10 5.86 16.90 3.29
CA ALA A 10 6.87 15.87 3.55
C ALA A 10 8.18 16.25 2.83
N PRO A 11 9.36 15.95 3.40
CA PRO A 11 10.61 16.03 2.65
C PRO A 11 10.40 15.38 1.29
N GLY A 12 10.96 15.98 0.23
CA GLY A 12 10.87 15.39 -1.10
C GLY A 12 11.34 13.94 -1.03
N LEU A 13 10.62 13.04 -1.71
CA LEU A 13 10.99 11.62 -1.78
C LEU A 13 12.40 11.45 -2.38
N ASP A 14 12.88 12.46 -3.10
CA ASP A 14 14.22 12.61 -3.64
C ASP A 14 15.19 13.21 -2.60
N ASP A 15 15.48 12.47 -1.51
CA ASP A 15 16.53 12.84 -0.55
C ASP A 15 17.89 12.28 -1.01
N PRO A 16 18.82 13.12 -1.51
CA PRO A 16 20.11 12.65 -2.04
C PRO A 16 21.00 12.02 -0.95
N ASN A 17 20.82 12.38 0.32
CA ASN A 17 21.58 11.80 1.42
C ASN A 17 21.08 10.37 1.72
N ALA A 18 19.76 10.16 1.70
CA ALA A 18 19.18 8.83 1.86
C ALA A 18 19.64 7.89 0.73
N VAL A 19 19.62 8.36 -0.52
CA VAL A 19 20.13 7.61 -1.69
C VAL A 19 21.60 7.20 -1.49
N ALA A 20 22.45 8.13 -1.05
CA ALA A 20 23.88 7.87 -0.86
C ALA A 20 24.14 6.83 0.24
N VAL A 21 23.41 6.91 1.36
CA VAL A 21 23.55 5.95 2.47
C VAL A 21 23.08 4.56 2.06
N LEU A 22 21.93 4.45 1.38
CA LEU A 22 21.39 3.16 0.95
C LEU A 22 22.28 2.45 -0.08
N LYS A 23 22.89 3.20 -1.02
CA LYS A 23 23.88 2.61 -1.95
C LYS A 23 25.13 2.12 -1.22
N ALA A 24 25.64 2.91 -0.27
CA ALA A 24 26.81 2.51 0.50
C ALA A 24 26.54 1.29 1.40
N ASP A 25 25.31 1.15 1.89
CA ASP A 25 24.85 -0.03 2.62
C ASP A 25 24.78 -1.27 1.73
N ALA A 26 24.16 -1.14 0.54
CA ALA A 26 24.10 -2.19 -0.46
C ALA A 26 25.48 -2.71 -0.84
N ASP A 27 26.43 -1.81 -1.10
CA ASP A 27 27.78 -2.16 -1.53
C ASP A 27 28.62 -2.85 -0.44
N LYS A 28 28.39 -2.51 0.85
CA LYS A 28 29.30 -2.89 1.95
C LYS A 28 28.73 -3.90 2.92
N TRP A 29 27.41 -4.04 3.02
CA TRP A 29 26.76 -4.77 4.10
C TRP A 29 25.66 -5.70 3.60
N THR A 30 24.61 -5.17 2.99
CA THR A 30 23.36 -5.91 2.75
C THR A 30 23.29 -6.54 1.36
N GLY A 31 23.98 -5.98 0.37
CA GLY A 31 23.86 -6.40 -1.03
C GLY A 31 22.54 -5.98 -1.69
N VAL A 32 21.72 -5.15 -1.05
CA VAL A 32 20.38 -4.75 -1.53
C VAL A 32 20.33 -3.23 -1.72
N ASP A 33 20.11 -2.77 -2.96
CA ASP A 33 19.99 -1.34 -3.29
C ASP A 33 18.52 -0.90 -3.36
N ASP A 34 18.03 -0.32 -2.27
CA ASP A 34 16.69 0.29 -2.18
C ASP A 34 16.72 1.82 -2.38
N SER A 35 17.81 2.37 -2.92
CA SER A 35 17.99 3.82 -3.06
C SER A 35 17.01 4.48 -4.04
N ALA A 36 16.33 3.72 -4.88
CA ALA A 36 15.23 4.20 -5.72
C ALA A 36 13.91 4.39 -4.95
N GLY A 37 13.88 4.01 -3.67
CA GLY A 37 12.69 3.97 -2.83
C GLY A 37 11.86 2.71 -3.06
N GLU A 38 11.22 2.23 -2.01
CA GLU A 38 10.29 1.11 -2.10
C GLU A 38 8.88 1.62 -2.39
N GLY A 39 8.45 1.46 -3.65
CA GLY A 39 7.11 1.82 -4.09
C GLY A 39 6.11 0.68 -3.90
N ILE A 40 4.85 1.03 -3.61
CA ILE A 40 3.77 0.04 -3.63
C ILE A 40 3.38 -0.24 -5.08
N SER A 41 3.51 -1.49 -5.51
CA SER A 41 3.13 -1.90 -6.86
C SER A 41 1.60 -1.86 -7.05
N ARG A 42 1.15 -1.71 -8.30
CA ARG A 42 -0.28 -1.76 -8.65
C ARG A 42 -0.94 -3.08 -8.21
N GLU A 43 -0.18 -4.16 -8.18
CA GLU A 43 -0.60 -5.46 -7.67
C GLU A 43 -1.00 -5.39 -6.18
N VAL A 44 -0.14 -4.76 -5.36
CA VAL A 44 -0.38 -4.62 -3.91
C VAL A 44 -1.57 -3.69 -3.66
N VAL A 45 -1.66 -2.57 -4.38
CA VAL A 45 -2.83 -1.69 -4.32
C VAL A 45 -4.11 -2.45 -4.72
N GLY A 46 -4.05 -3.26 -5.78
CA GLY A 46 -5.18 -4.07 -6.23
C GLY A 46 -5.65 -5.07 -5.17
N ARG A 47 -4.73 -5.76 -4.49
CA ARG A 47 -5.07 -6.68 -3.39
C ARG A 47 -5.73 -5.96 -2.22
N PHE A 48 -5.26 -4.76 -1.88
CA PHE A 48 -5.87 -3.96 -0.82
C PHE A 48 -7.29 -3.50 -1.19
N LEU A 49 -7.49 -3.07 -2.44
CA LEU A 49 -8.82 -2.74 -2.95
C LEU A 49 -9.76 -3.97 -2.96
N GLY A 50 -9.25 -5.14 -3.35
CA GLY A 50 -9.98 -6.41 -3.28
C GLY A 50 -10.44 -6.72 -1.86
N TYR A 51 -9.54 -6.59 -0.88
CA TYR A 51 -9.86 -6.75 0.53
C TYR A 51 -10.95 -5.79 1.03
N LEU A 52 -10.90 -4.51 0.65
CA LEU A 52 -11.93 -3.54 1.03
C LEU A 52 -13.29 -3.85 0.39
N ALA A 53 -13.30 -4.40 -0.83
CA ALA A 53 -14.53 -4.84 -1.49
C ALA A 53 -15.13 -6.08 -0.83
N GLU A 54 -14.31 -7.08 -0.53
CA GLU A 54 -14.70 -8.32 0.17
C GLU A 54 -15.24 -8.06 1.58
N THR A 55 -14.78 -7.00 2.22
CA THR A 55 -15.18 -6.62 3.60
C THR A 55 -16.32 -5.62 3.63
N ASN A 56 -16.96 -5.35 2.48
CA ASN A 56 -18.05 -4.38 2.30
C ASN A 56 -17.73 -2.93 2.71
N PHE A 57 -16.44 -2.58 2.81
CA PHE A 57 -16.02 -1.19 3.00
C PHE A 57 -16.11 -0.38 1.70
N LEU A 58 -16.00 -1.06 0.55
CA LEU A 58 -16.20 -0.50 -0.78
C LEU A 58 -17.14 -1.40 -1.60
N PRO A 59 -17.94 -0.82 -2.51
CA PRO A 59 -18.66 -1.63 -3.49
C PRO A 59 -17.68 -2.23 -4.50
N TRP A 60 -18.05 -3.37 -5.06
CA TRP A 60 -17.30 -3.95 -6.18
C TRP A 60 -17.29 -3.02 -7.39
N PRO A 61 -16.16 -2.91 -8.10
CA PRO A 61 -16.08 -2.12 -9.32
C PRO A 61 -17.04 -2.64 -10.39
N THR A 62 -17.87 -1.74 -10.93
CA THR A 62 -18.92 -2.08 -11.92
C THR A 62 -18.52 -1.78 -13.37
N ARG A 63 -17.38 -1.09 -13.57
CA ARG A 63 -16.89 -0.70 -14.90
C ARG A 63 -15.79 -1.64 -15.39
N ARG A 64 -15.62 -1.68 -16.70
CA ARG A 64 -14.54 -2.44 -17.36
C ARG A 64 -13.16 -1.93 -16.91
N GLY A 65 -12.28 -2.87 -16.60
CA GLY A 65 -10.92 -2.61 -16.15
C GLY A 65 -10.21 -3.93 -15.80
N ARG A 66 -9.01 -3.84 -15.24
CA ARG A 66 -8.31 -5.00 -14.68
C ARG A 66 -9.08 -5.48 -13.45
N GLU A 67 -9.33 -6.79 -13.38
CA GLU A 67 -9.94 -7.40 -12.20
C GLU A 67 -9.04 -7.21 -10.97
N LEU A 68 -9.67 -7.09 -9.81
CA LEU A 68 -8.96 -7.01 -8.55
C LEU A 68 -8.29 -8.37 -8.27
N PRO A 69 -6.99 -8.40 -7.93
CA PRO A 69 -6.32 -9.64 -7.59
C PRO A 69 -7.01 -10.34 -6.42
N ALA A 70 -7.10 -11.68 -6.50
CA ALA A 70 -7.61 -12.49 -5.41
C ALA A 70 -6.77 -12.30 -4.14
N ILE A 71 -7.46 -12.21 -3.01
CA ILE A 71 -6.83 -12.19 -1.69
C ILE A 71 -6.69 -13.61 -1.15
N LYS A 72 -5.74 -13.83 -0.24
CA LYS A 72 -5.55 -15.13 0.41
C LYS A 72 -6.80 -15.50 1.22
N ALA A 73 -7.18 -16.78 1.17
CA ALA A 73 -8.26 -17.32 1.99
C ALA A 73 -7.98 -17.07 3.49
N GLY A 74 -9.05 -16.82 4.27
CA GLY A 74 -8.95 -16.58 5.71
C GLY A 74 -8.53 -15.17 6.13
N VAL A 75 -8.15 -14.28 5.21
CA VAL A 75 -7.80 -12.88 5.54
C VAL A 75 -9.02 -12.10 6.03
N VAL A 76 -10.16 -12.25 5.35
CA VAL A 76 -11.44 -11.61 5.73
C VAL A 76 -11.96 -12.18 7.06
N GLU A 77 -11.89 -13.50 7.21
CA GLU A 77 -12.28 -14.18 8.45
C GLU A 77 -11.39 -13.78 9.64
N ALA A 78 -10.09 -13.60 9.41
CA ALA A 78 -9.19 -13.08 10.42
C ALA A 78 -9.60 -11.67 10.84
N GLN A 79 -9.89 -10.76 9.90
CA GLN A 79 -10.35 -9.40 10.23
C GLN A 79 -11.66 -9.41 11.03
N ALA A 80 -12.61 -10.27 10.69
CA ALA A 80 -13.87 -10.39 11.42
C ALA A 80 -13.64 -10.71 12.92
N LYS A 81 -12.58 -11.46 13.25
CA LYS A 81 -12.19 -11.75 14.64
C LYS A 81 -11.65 -10.54 15.39
N TRP A 82 -11.13 -9.52 14.69
CA TRP A 82 -10.55 -8.31 15.29
C TRP A 82 -11.56 -7.18 15.50
N GLY A 83 -12.83 -7.36 15.12
CA GLY A 83 -13.88 -6.37 15.39
C GLY A 83 -13.65 -5.00 14.72
N VAL A 84 -12.89 -4.96 13.63
CA VAL A 84 -12.51 -3.70 12.97
C VAL A 84 -13.64 -3.24 12.04
N GLY A 85 -14.54 -2.42 12.60
CA GLY A 85 -15.53 -1.62 11.88
C GLY A 85 -16.95 -2.21 11.91
N GLU A 86 -17.87 -1.47 12.53
CA GLU A 86 -19.31 -1.76 12.62
C GLU A 86 -20.05 -1.83 11.25
N ARG A 87 -19.32 -1.78 10.13
CA ARG A 87 -19.88 -1.87 8.77
C ARG A 87 -19.82 -3.27 8.17
N GLY A 88 -19.42 -4.29 8.95
CA GLY A 88 -19.63 -5.71 8.62
C GLY A 88 -21.07 -6.18 8.89
N GLY A 89 -22.06 -5.34 8.61
CA GLY A 89 -23.48 -5.63 8.83
C GLY A 89 -24.03 -6.56 7.76
N ALA A 90 -24.26 -7.82 8.17
CA ALA A 90 -25.17 -8.83 7.63
C ALA A 90 -25.82 -8.60 6.25
N ALA A 91 -25.59 -9.56 5.35
CA ALA A 91 -26.63 -10.10 4.47
C ALA A 91 -26.49 -11.63 4.43
#